data_AF-K9G9S4-F1
#
_entry.id   AF-K9G9S4-F1
#
_cell.length_a   1.000
_cell.length_b   1.000
_cell.length_c   1.000
_cell.angle_alpha   90.00
_cell.angle_beta   90.00
_cell.angle_gamma   90.00
#
_symmetry.space_group_name_H-M   'P 1'
#
loop_
_entity.id
_entity.type
_entity.pdbx_description
1 polymer ?
#
loop_
_entity_poly.entity_id
_entity_poly.type
_entity_poly.pdbx_seq_one_letter_code
_entity_poly.pdbx_strand_id
1 'polypeptide(L)'
;MAGVRQNTSIPIPAIIRYDETDKNIIGHEFSLLEKAPGKSIDQIYHTLSVEVRTKMVHQMTDYLIELHAHPWDGYVGGLTPTNGEVTPGPPIDENFGQLPDLEKYWAGSESLESLNPIPSQGFAGFVAFTVGCLDHYIYLCILLAWFHLLRPLPSPECKGRRHERP
;
A
#
# COMPACT_ATOMS: atom_id res chain seq x y z
N MET A 1 7.05 -7.78 7.85
CA MET A 1 8.52 -7.99 7.97
C MET A 1 8.89 -8.99 9.07
N ALA A 2 8.48 -8.82 10.34
CA ALA A 2 8.86 -9.75 11.42
C ALA A 2 8.48 -11.22 11.16
N GLY A 3 7.25 -11.48 10.69
CA GLY A 3 6.80 -12.83 10.36
C GLY A 3 7.63 -13.50 9.26
N VAL A 4 8.01 -12.77 8.20
CA VAL A 4 8.88 -13.31 7.15
C VAL A 4 10.26 -13.68 7.71
N ARG A 5 10.83 -12.86 8.60
CA ARG A 5 12.18 -13.11 9.16
C ARG A 5 12.21 -14.31 10.09
N GLN A 6 11.12 -14.52 10.84
CA GLN A 6 11.00 -15.63 11.79
C GLN A 6 10.75 -16.97 11.12
N ASN A 7 10.11 -16.95 9.94
CA ASN A 7 9.67 -18.16 9.26
C ASN A 7 10.46 -18.48 7.98
N THR A 8 11.40 -17.62 7.56
CA THR A 8 12.19 -17.86 6.34
C THR A 8 13.68 -17.58 6.55
N SER A 9 14.50 -18.12 5.67
CA SER A 9 15.94 -17.86 5.57
C SER A 9 16.27 -16.58 4.80
N ILE A 10 15.25 -15.88 4.30
CA ILE A 10 15.41 -14.69 3.45
C ILE A 10 16.05 -13.56 4.29
N PRO A 11 17.15 -12.94 3.81
CA PRO A 11 17.85 -11.90 4.55
C PRO A 11 17.07 -10.58 4.48
N ILE A 12 16.17 -10.37 5.44
CA ILE A 12 15.44 -9.10 5.60
C ILE A 12 15.89 -8.32 6.84
N PRO A 13 16.01 -6.98 6.76
CA PRO A 13 16.36 -6.15 7.91
C PRO A 13 15.45 -6.33 9.11
N ALA A 14 16.00 -6.30 10.32
CA ALA A 14 15.19 -6.37 11.54
C ALA A 14 14.48 -5.04 11.76
N ILE A 15 13.28 -5.10 12.33
CA ILE A 15 12.65 -3.92 12.92
C ILE A 15 13.35 -3.64 14.25
N ILE A 16 13.96 -2.48 14.37
CA ILE A 16 14.61 -1.99 15.60
C ILE A 16 13.58 -1.31 16.50
N ARG A 17 12.70 -0.50 15.90
CA ARG A 17 11.64 0.23 16.59
C ARG A 17 10.53 0.59 15.61
N TYR A 18 9.31 0.72 16.08
CA TYR A 18 8.22 1.36 15.35
C TYR A 18 7.35 2.15 16.34
N ASP A 19 6.57 3.08 15.81
CA ASP A 19 5.55 3.81 16.54
C ASP A 19 4.41 4.10 15.56
N GLU A 20 3.22 3.62 15.88
CA GLU A 20 2.00 3.75 15.07
C GLU A 20 1.14 4.95 15.50
N THR A 21 1.68 5.84 16.34
CA THR A 21 0.96 7.02 16.84
C THR A 21 1.58 8.31 16.34
N ASP A 22 0.81 9.40 16.43
CA ASP A 22 1.30 10.76 16.24
C ASP A 22 1.92 11.36 17.52
N LYS A 23 1.92 10.61 18.63
CA LYS A 23 2.37 11.05 19.96
C LYS A 23 3.85 10.85 20.21
N ASN A 24 4.65 10.88 19.16
CA ASN A 24 6.10 10.68 19.23
C ASN A 24 6.84 11.95 18.75
N ILE A 25 8.17 11.95 18.87
CA ILE A 25 8.99 13.15 18.59
C ILE A 25 8.93 13.62 17.13
N ILE A 26 8.53 12.76 16.20
CA ILE A 26 8.40 13.11 14.78
C ILE A 26 6.97 13.50 14.41
N GLY A 27 5.99 13.29 15.31
CA GLY A 27 4.58 13.64 15.10
C GLY A 27 3.85 12.75 14.08
N HIS A 28 4.44 11.63 13.68
CA HIS A 28 3.95 10.76 12.60
C HIS A 28 4.29 9.30 12.89
N GLU A 29 3.58 8.38 12.23
CA GLU A 29 3.89 6.96 12.27
C GLU A 29 5.26 6.66 11.63
N PHE A 30 6.01 5.72 12.20
CA PHE A 30 7.28 5.29 11.62
C PHE A 30 7.65 3.85 11.94
N SER A 31 8.54 3.31 11.10
CA SER A 31 9.33 2.12 11.41
C SER A 31 10.81 2.39 11.18
N LEU A 32 11.65 1.90 12.10
CA LEU A 32 13.10 1.95 12.06
C LEU A 32 13.64 0.54 11.88
N LEU A 33 14.41 0.32 10.82
CA LEU A 33 14.94 -0.98 10.46
C LEU A 33 16.49 -0.97 10.46
N GLU A 34 17.09 -2.15 10.58
CA GLU A 34 18.52 -2.35 10.33
C GLU A 34 18.91 -1.87 8.92
N LYS A 35 20.10 -1.31 8.77
CA LYS A 35 20.64 -1.01 7.44
C LYS A 35 21.23 -2.27 6.84
N ALA A 36 20.62 -2.79 5.77
CA ALA A 36 21.20 -3.88 4.99
C ALA A 36 22.54 -3.44 4.37
N PRO A 37 23.65 -4.19 4.56
CA PRO A 37 24.90 -3.91 3.88
C PRO A 37 24.79 -4.30 2.40
N GLY A 38 25.24 -3.42 1.50
CA GLY A 38 25.26 -3.73 0.07
C GLY A 38 25.10 -2.50 -0.81
N LYS A 39 25.02 -2.76 -2.12
CA LYS A 39 24.62 -1.78 -3.13
C LYS A 39 23.34 -2.28 -3.79
N SER A 40 22.48 -1.34 -4.15
CA SER A 40 21.27 -1.70 -4.88
C SER A 40 21.62 -2.26 -6.26
N ILE A 41 20.88 -3.27 -6.70
CA ILE A 41 21.15 -3.99 -7.93
C ILE A 41 21.03 -3.06 -9.14
N ASP A 42 20.03 -2.18 -9.18
CA ASP A 42 19.82 -1.21 -10.27
C ASP A 42 21.08 -0.37 -10.55
N GLN A 43 21.84 -0.02 -9.51
CA GLN A 43 23.04 0.79 -9.62
C GLN A 43 24.21 0.06 -10.28
N ILE A 44 24.30 -1.26 -10.10
CA ILE A 44 25.45 -2.07 -10.54
C ILE A 44 25.10 -3.08 -11.62
N TYR A 45 23.83 -3.25 -11.98
CA TYR A 45 23.37 -4.34 -12.85
C TYR A 45 24.16 -4.44 -14.16
N HIS A 46 24.40 -3.27 -14.80
CA HIS A 46 25.13 -3.16 -16.05
C HIS A 46 26.60 -3.59 -15.94
N THR A 47 27.21 -3.52 -14.75
CA THR A 47 28.60 -3.93 -14.50
C THR A 47 28.73 -5.41 -14.18
N LEU A 48 27.62 -6.11 -13.90
CA LEU A 48 27.65 -7.53 -13.53
C LEU A 48 27.84 -8.42 -14.75
N SER A 49 28.63 -9.48 -14.59
CA SER A 49 28.75 -10.53 -15.60
C SER A 49 27.46 -11.35 -15.72
N VAL A 50 27.30 -12.08 -16.82
CA VAL A 50 26.14 -12.95 -17.04
C VAL A 50 26.03 -14.00 -15.95
N GLU A 51 27.16 -14.58 -15.52
CA GLU A 51 27.20 -15.63 -14.50
C GLU A 51 26.70 -15.12 -13.14
N VAL A 52 27.06 -13.89 -12.77
CA VAL A 52 26.58 -13.26 -11.53
C VAL A 52 25.09 -12.98 -11.62
N ARG A 53 24.60 -12.44 -12.75
CA ARG A 53 23.17 -12.20 -12.96
C ARG A 53 22.36 -13.49 -12.89
N THR A 54 22.85 -14.58 -13.48
CA THR A 54 22.20 -15.90 -13.40
C THR A 54 22.10 -16.39 -11.96
N LYS A 55 23.18 -16.28 -11.17
CA LYS A 55 23.16 -16.65 -9.74
C LYS A 55 22.15 -15.82 -8.95
N MET A 56 22.02 -14.53 -9.26
CA MET A 56 21.03 -13.67 -8.61
C MET A 56 19.60 -14.10 -8.95
N VAL A 57 19.32 -14.43 -10.21
CA VAL A 57 18.00 -14.94 -10.61
C VAL A 57 17.67 -16.25 -9.89
N HIS A 58 18.64 -17.16 -9.77
CA HIS A 58 18.45 -18.39 -9.00
C HIS A 58 18.16 -18.09 -7.53
N GLN A 59 18.93 -17.21 -6.90
CA GLN A 59 18.71 -16.82 -5.51
C GLN A 59 17.33 -16.18 -5.29
N MET A 60 16.88 -15.30 -6.18
CA MET A 60 15.52 -14.74 -6.12
C MET A 60 14.45 -15.82 -6.29
N THR A 61 14.70 -16.79 -7.17
CA THR A 61 13.81 -17.95 -7.37
C THR A 61 13.73 -18.80 -6.10
N ASP A 62 14.85 -19.06 -5.43
CA ASP A 62 14.90 -19.80 -4.17
C ASP A 62 14.07 -19.11 -3.08
N TYR A 63 14.17 -17.77 -2.98
CA TYR A 63 13.35 -16.99 -2.04
C TYR A 63 11.85 -17.07 -2.35
N LEU A 64 11.47 -17.02 -3.63
CA LEU A 64 10.06 -17.18 -4.03
C LEU A 64 9.55 -18.59 -3.71
N ILE A 65 10.35 -19.63 -3.98
CA ILE A 65 10.02 -21.01 -3.63
C ILE A 65 9.82 -21.14 -2.12
N GLU A 66 10.73 -20.57 -1.31
CA GLU A 66 10.62 -20.60 0.14
C GLU A 66 9.36 -19.90 0.65
N LEU A 67 9.06 -18.69 0.14
CA LEU A 67 7.83 -17.97 0.51
C LEU A 67 6.56 -18.74 0.15
N HIS A 68 6.56 -19.41 -1.01
CA HIS A 68 5.45 -20.24 -1.47
C HIS A 68 5.29 -21.55 -0.70
N ALA A 69 6.37 -22.08 -0.13
CA ALA A 69 6.33 -23.32 0.65
C ALA A 69 5.71 -23.14 2.03
N HIS A 70 5.66 -21.90 2.55
CA HIS A 70 4.99 -21.59 3.80
C HIS A 70 3.48 -21.45 3.56
N PRO A 71 2.61 -22.17 4.28
CA PRO A 71 1.18 -21.91 4.26
C PRO A 71 0.90 -20.60 5.00
N TRP A 72 0.15 -19.69 4.36
CA TRP A 72 -0.29 -18.44 4.98
C TRP A 72 -1.78 -18.62 5.27
N ASP A 73 -2.14 -18.77 6.54
CA ASP A 73 -3.54 -18.81 6.94
C ASP A 73 -4.10 -17.38 6.91
N GLY A 74 -4.97 -17.08 5.93
CA GLY A 74 -5.60 -15.77 5.77
C GLY A 74 -4.80 -14.81 4.87
N TYR A 75 -4.42 -13.65 5.40
CA TYR A 75 -3.84 -12.58 4.58
C TYR A 75 -2.32 -12.69 4.38
N VAL A 76 -1.87 -12.29 3.19
CA VAL A 76 -0.45 -12.17 2.81
C VAL A 76 -0.09 -10.68 2.73
N GLY A 77 0.89 -10.25 3.53
CA GLY A 77 1.58 -8.97 3.36
C GLY A 77 1.25 -7.89 4.41
N GLY A 78 0.00 -7.84 4.92
CA GLY A 78 -0.38 -6.90 5.98
C GLY A 78 -0.27 -7.47 7.39
N LEU A 79 -0.28 -6.58 8.37
CA LEU A 79 -0.34 -6.92 9.79
C LEU A 79 -1.48 -6.12 10.42
N THR A 80 -2.22 -6.73 11.33
CA THR A 80 -3.27 -6.07 12.10
C THR A 80 -3.08 -6.37 13.58
N PRO A 81 -3.15 -5.35 14.46
CA PRO A 81 -3.20 -5.59 15.89
C PRO A 81 -4.56 -6.17 16.27
N THR A 82 -4.56 -7.40 16.78
CA THR A 82 -5.75 -8.09 17.31
C THR A 82 -5.50 -8.42 18.78
N ASN A 83 -6.27 -7.84 19.71
CA ASN A 83 -6.14 -8.07 21.16
C ASN A 83 -4.72 -7.83 21.74
N GLY A 84 -3.97 -6.89 21.15
CA GLY A 84 -2.58 -6.61 21.57
C GLY A 84 -1.53 -7.56 20.99
N GLU A 85 -1.94 -8.55 20.18
CA GLU A 85 -1.05 -9.39 19.39
C GLU A 85 -1.06 -8.93 17.92
N VAL A 86 0.10 -9.03 17.26
CA VAL A 86 0.22 -8.69 15.85
C VAL A 86 -0.08 -9.95 15.02
N THR A 87 -1.21 -9.96 14.32
CA THR A 87 -1.65 -11.07 13.47
C THR A 87 -1.55 -10.69 11.98
N PRO A 88 -1.53 -11.67 11.05
CA PRO A 88 -1.70 -11.38 9.63
C PRO A 88 -2.96 -10.55 9.37
N GLY A 89 -2.82 -9.52 8.54
CA GLY A 89 -3.85 -8.53 8.25
C GLY A 89 -3.93 -8.23 6.75
N PRO A 90 -4.99 -7.54 6.28
CA PRO A 90 -5.19 -7.26 4.86
C PRO A 90 -3.97 -6.59 4.22
N PRO A 91 -3.66 -6.90 2.95
CA PRO A 91 -2.58 -6.24 2.25
C PRO A 91 -2.78 -4.72 2.32
N ILE A 92 -1.69 -3.99 2.53
CA ILE A 92 -1.66 -2.54 2.48
C ILE A 92 -0.86 -2.17 1.24
N ASP A 93 -1.42 -1.32 0.40
CA ASP A 93 -0.77 -0.79 -0.80
C ASP A 93 -0.78 0.73 -0.70
N GLU A 94 0.24 1.38 -1.28
CA GLU A 94 0.36 2.84 -1.28
C GLU A 94 -0.80 3.53 -2.03
N ASN A 95 -1.49 2.80 -2.90
CA ASN A 95 -2.64 3.30 -3.66
C ASN A 95 -3.98 3.03 -2.97
N PHE A 96 -3.98 2.35 -1.80
CA PHE A 96 -5.22 2.10 -1.07
C PHE A 96 -5.68 3.36 -0.34
N GLY A 97 -7.01 3.55 -0.31
CA GLY A 97 -7.65 4.60 0.46
C GLY A 97 -7.27 4.50 1.93
N GLN A 98 -6.77 5.60 2.48
CA GLN A 98 -6.34 5.71 3.87
C GLN A 98 -7.49 6.29 4.71
N LEU A 99 -7.53 5.97 6.02
CA LEU A 99 -8.56 6.48 6.93
C LEU A 99 -8.68 8.02 6.93
N PRO A 100 -7.58 8.81 6.94
CA PRO A 100 -7.69 10.26 6.90
C PRO A 100 -8.37 10.79 5.61
N ASP A 101 -8.13 10.13 4.48
CA ASP A 101 -8.75 10.52 3.21
C ASP A 101 -10.23 10.14 3.17
N LEU A 102 -10.58 8.97 3.74
CA LEU A 102 -11.95 8.53 3.91
C LEU A 102 -12.77 9.57 4.70
N GLU A 103 -12.26 10.01 5.85
CA GLU A 103 -12.90 11.05 6.67
C GLU A 103 -13.00 12.39 5.93
N LYS A 104 -11.98 12.75 5.15
CA LYS A 104 -11.92 14.05 4.49
C LYS A 104 -12.82 14.17 3.27
N TYR A 105 -12.91 13.12 2.44
CA TYR A 105 -13.58 13.20 1.13
C TYR A 105 -14.86 12.35 1.04
N TRP A 106 -15.02 11.35 1.90
CA TRP A 106 -16.12 10.37 1.84
C TRP A 106 -16.83 10.16 3.18
N ALA A 107 -16.81 11.17 4.06
CA ALA A 107 -17.36 11.13 5.42
C ALA A 107 -18.75 10.45 5.51
N GLY A 108 -18.76 9.15 5.81
CA GLY A 108 -19.95 8.32 5.98
C GLY A 108 -20.60 7.76 4.71
N SER A 109 -20.09 8.06 3.51
CA SER A 109 -20.59 7.45 2.26
C SER A 109 -19.84 6.18 1.88
N GLU A 110 -18.57 6.06 2.27
CA GLU A 110 -17.70 4.92 1.94
C GLU A 110 -17.04 4.36 3.21
N SER A 111 -16.51 3.14 3.11
CA SER A 111 -15.64 2.53 4.12
C SER A 111 -14.29 2.13 3.53
N LEU A 112 -13.34 1.68 4.37
CA LEU A 112 -12.09 1.13 3.86
C LEU A 112 -12.35 -0.10 2.96
N GLU A 113 -13.33 -0.91 3.31
CA GLU A 113 -13.68 -2.15 2.61
C GLU A 113 -14.41 -1.88 1.28
N SER A 114 -15.08 -0.74 1.12
CA SER A 114 -15.68 -0.36 -0.17
C SER A 114 -14.65 0.25 -1.13
N LEU A 115 -13.63 0.93 -0.61
CA LEU A 115 -12.60 1.58 -1.42
C LEU A 115 -11.41 0.66 -1.72
N ASN A 116 -11.16 -0.34 -0.88
CA ASN A 116 -9.99 -1.21 -0.98
C ASN A 116 -10.40 -2.68 -1.12
N PRO A 117 -9.62 -3.47 -1.88
CA PRO A 117 -9.87 -4.90 -2.06
C PRO A 117 -9.43 -5.68 -0.82
N ILE A 118 -10.18 -5.60 0.28
CA ILE A 118 -9.85 -6.21 1.59
C ILE A 118 -10.92 -7.19 2.10
N PRO A 119 -11.12 -8.34 1.43
CA PRO A 119 -12.11 -9.33 1.85
C PRO A 119 -11.67 -10.01 3.15
N SER A 120 -12.59 -10.20 4.10
CA SER A 120 -12.32 -10.73 5.44
C SER A 120 -11.55 -12.06 5.53
N GLN A 121 -11.59 -12.87 4.47
CA GLN A 121 -10.93 -14.17 4.38
C GLN A 121 -9.62 -14.14 3.57
N GLY A 122 -9.19 -12.96 3.12
CA GLY A 122 -8.10 -12.82 2.16
C GLY A 122 -8.48 -13.29 0.75
N PHE A 123 -7.46 -13.43 -0.10
CA PHE A 123 -7.64 -13.86 -1.48
C PHE A 123 -7.14 -15.29 -1.68
N ALA A 124 -7.86 -16.07 -2.49
CA ALA A 124 -7.44 -17.43 -2.86
C ALA A 124 -6.11 -17.49 -3.63
N GLY A 125 -5.60 -16.35 -4.11
CA GLY A 125 -4.30 -16.21 -4.74
C GLY A 125 -4.11 -14.85 -5.41
N PHE A 126 -2.95 -14.65 -6.01
CA PHE A 126 -2.56 -13.37 -6.63
C PHE A 126 -3.51 -12.94 -7.77
N VAL A 127 -4.05 -13.89 -8.54
CA VAL A 127 -5.03 -13.58 -9.59
C VAL A 127 -6.31 -13.01 -8.99
N ALA A 128 -6.86 -13.63 -7.95
CA ALA A 128 -8.06 -13.14 -7.27
C ALA A 128 -7.82 -11.77 -6.63
N PHE A 129 -6.63 -11.55 -6.06
CA PHE A 129 -6.22 -10.24 -5.54
C PHE A 129 -6.17 -9.17 -6.65
N THR A 130 -5.56 -9.49 -7.79
CA THR A 130 -5.45 -8.56 -8.93
C THR A 130 -6.81 -8.20 -9.50
N VAL A 131 -7.70 -9.19 -9.66
CA VAL A 131 -9.09 -8.95 -10.09
C VAL A 131 -9.81 -8.05 -9.08
N GLY A 132 -9.70 -8.33 -7.78
CA GLY A 132 -10.26 -7.49 -6.73
C GLY A 132 -9.75 -6.04 -6.78
N CYS A 133 -8.45 -5.84 -7.01
CA CYS A 133 -7.88 -4.50 -7.19
C CYS A 133 -8.50 -3.79 -8.39
N LEU A 134 -8.60 -4.45 -9.54
CA LEU A 134 -9.18 -3.88 -10.75
C LEU A 134 -10.64 -3.48 -10.56
N ASP A 135 -11.44 -4.32 -9.90
CA ASP A 135 -12.84 -4.02 -9.60
C ASP A 135 -12.99 -2.76 -8.74
N HIS A 136 -12.14 -2.60 -7.71
CA HIS A 136 -12.17 -1.42 -6.84
C HIS A 136 -11.66 -0.16 -7.56
N TYR A 137 -10.65 -0.27 -8.42
CA TYR A 137 -10.21 0.87 -9.24
C TYR A 137 -11.29 1.32 -10.22
N ILE A 138 -11.99 0.38 -10.87
CA ILE A 138 -13.12 0.70 -11.76
C ILE A 138 -14.22 1.39 -10.96
N TYR A 139 -14.56 0.86 -9.78
CA TYR A 139 -15.53 1.47 -8.88
C TYR A 139 -15.15 2.91 -8.50
N LEU A 140 -13.90 3.14 -8.07
CA LEU A 140 -13.40 4.47 -7.70
C LEU A 140 -13.43 5.44 -8.88
N CYS A 141 -13.07 4.99 -10.08
CA CYS A 141 -13.14 5.82 -11.30
C CYS A 141 -14.57 6.27 -11.59
N ILE A 142 -15.54 5.37 -11.44
CA ILE A 142 -16.96 5.70 -11.60
C ILE A 142 -17.38 6.68 -10.49
N LEU A 143 -17.11 6.37 -9.22
CA LEU A 143 -17.48 7.20 -8.08
C LEU A 143 -16.95 8.63 -8.23
N LEU A 144 -15.68 8.80 -8.62
CA LEU A 144 -15.06 10.11 -8.84
C LEU A 144 -15.62 10.84 -10.08
N ALA A 145 -15.91 10.13 -11.17
CA ALA A 145 -16.55 10.74 -12.34
C ALA A 145 -17.93 11.32 -11.97
N TRP A 146 -18.69 10.61 -11.14
CA TRP A 146 -19.96 11.10 -10.59
C TRP A 146 -19.74 12.29 -9.64
N PHE A 147 -18.71 12.26 -8.80
CA PHE A 147 -18.36 13.36 -7.90
C PHE A 147 -18.03 14.67 -8.66
N HIS A 148 -17.35 14.57 -9.80
CA HIS A 148 -17.09 15.70 -10.69
C HIS A 148 -18.35 16.21 -11.40
N LEU A 149 -19.29 15.32 -11.76
CA LEU A 149 -20.57 15.71 -12.36
C LEU A 149 -21.51 16.40 -11.37
N LEU A 150 -21.42 16.05 -10.08
CA LEU A 150 -22.28 16.58 -9.01
C LEU A 150 -21.73 17.86 -8.35
N ARG A 151 -20.53 18.31 -8.71
CA ARG A 151 -20.02 19.61 -8.24
C ARG A 151 -20.87 20.74 -8.87
N PRO A 152 -21.52 21.60 -8.08
CA PRO A 152 -22.25 22.74 -8.63
C PRO A 152 -21.25 23.63 -9.40
N LEU A 153 -21.58 23.96 -10.64
CA LEU A 153 -20.82 24.94 -11.41
C LEU A 153 -20.73 26.24 -10.61
N PRO A 154 -19.58 26.93 -10.59
CA PRO A 154 -19.49 28.23 -9.94
C PRO A 154 -20.55 29.17 -10.54
N SER A 155 -21.32 29.79 -9.64
CA SER A 155 -22.34 30.79 -9.98
C SER A 155 -21.77 31.84 -10.96
N PRO A 156 -22.49 32.19 -12.05
CA PRO A 156 -22.05 33.21 -12.99
C PRO A 156 -22.29 34.61 -12.42
N GLU A 157 -21.65 34.97 -11.31
CA GLU A 157 -21.64 36.35 -10.80
C GLU A 157 -20.22 36.79 -10.48
N CYS A 158 -19.55 37.33 -11.50
CA CYS A 158 -18.69 38.52 -11.41
C CYS A 158 -17.96 38.75 -12.75
N LYS A 159 -18.56 39.52 -13.66
CA LYS A 159 -17.81 40.25 -14.68
C LYS A 159 -18.42 41.61 -14.93
N GLY A 160 -17.71 42.65 -14.48
CA GLY A 160 -17.74 43.96 -15.14
C GLY A 160 -18.41 45.09 -14.38
N ARG A 161 -17.80 45.56 -13.28
CA ARG A 161 -17.80 47.01 -13.01
C ARG A 161 -17.02 47.66 -14.16
N ARG A 162 -17.70 48.33 -15.09
CA ARG A 162 -17.07 49.23 -16.06
C ARG A 162 -17.63 50.63 -15.79
N HIS A 163 -16.72 51.52 -15.41
CA HIS A 163 -16.94 52.95 -15.27
C HIS A 163 -17.53 53.52 -16.55
N GLU A 164 -18.67 54.19 -16.45
CA GLU A 164 -19.04 55.28 -17.37
C GLU A 164 -19.14 56.56 -16.54
N ARG A 165 -18.22 57.48 -16.82
CA ARG A 165 -18.36 58.91 -16.51
C ARG A 165 -18.39 59.62 -17.87
N PRO A 166 -19.28 60.59 -18.09
CA PRO A 166 -18.90 61.81 -18.76
C PRO A 166 -18.09 62.72 -17.80
#